data_AF-A0A1D7XNH1-F1
#
_entry.id   AF-A0A1D7XNH1-F1
#
_cell.length_a   1.000
_cell.length_b   1.000
_cell.length_c   1.000
_cell.angle_alpha   90.00
_cell.angle_beta   90.00
_cell.angle_gamma   90.00
#
_symmetry.space_group_name_H-M   'P 1'
#
loop_
_entity.id
_entity.type
_entity.pdbx_description
1 polymer ?
#
loop_
_entity_poly.entity_id
_entity_poly.type
_entity_poly.pdbx_seq_one_letter_code
_entity_poly.pdbx_strand_id
1 'polypeptide(L)'
;MVDTLRYKDWIDKAERDIKSAKILKEHECGNDVVAFHCQQAVEKSLKAYLIFKGEGIVSGHSLIYLCKVSEKHNNDFKQYIKELG
;
A
#
# COMPACT_ATOMS: atom_id res chain seq x y z
N MET A 1 0.35 -22.95 -0.71
CA MET A 1 1.40 -22.09 -1.32
C MET A 1 0.89 -21.21 -2.48
N VAL A 2 -0.43 -21.06 -2.70
CA VAL A 2 -0.97 -20.15 -3.73
C VAL A 2 -0.98 -18.69 -3.26
N ASP A 3 -1.25 -18.42 -1.99
CA ASP A 3 -1.29 -17.05 -1.47
C ASP A 3 0.09 -16.39 -1.43
N THR A 4 1.17 -17.18 -1.31
CA THR A 4 2.55 -16.68 -1.35
C THR A 4 2.95 -16.13 -2.73
N LEU A 5 2.29 -16.53 -3.82
CA LEU A 5 2.52 -15.91 -5.13
C LEU A 5 1.80 -14.57 -5.26
N ARG A 6 0.65 -14.41 -4.58
CA ARG A 6 -0.19 -13.21 -4.69
C ARG A 6 0.49 -11.95 -4.19
N TYR A 7 1.33 -12.01 -3.14
CA TYR A 7 1.96 -10.78 -2.63
C TYR A 7 2.86 -10.10 -3.67
N LYS A 8 3.55 -10.88 -4.52
CA LYS A 8 4.40 -10.33 -5.59
C LYS A 8 3.57 -9.55 -6.61
N ASP A 9 2.40 -10.06 -6.98
CA ASP A 9 1.47 -9.34 -7.87
C ASP A 9 1.06 -7.98 -7.27
N TRP A 10 0.90 -7.91 -5.94
CA TRP A 10 0.59 -6.65 -5.25
C TRP A 10 1.77 -5.69 -5.23
N ILE A 11 3.00 -6.19 -5.05
CA ILE A 11 4.23 -5.39 -5.19
C ILE A 11 4.34 -4.84 -6.62
N ASP A 12 4.20 -5.68 -7.65
CA ASP A 12 4.27 -5.24 -9.05
C ASP A 12 3.22 -4.16 -9.38
N LYS A 13 2.03 -4.26 -8.77
CA LYS A 13 1.01 -3.20 -8.91
C LYS A 13 1.41 -1.92 -8.17
N ALA A 14 1.96 -2.01 -6.97
CA ALA A 14 2.45 -0.85 -6.22
C ALA A 14 3.59 -0.12 -6.97
N GLU A 15 4.51 -0.88 -7.56
CA GLU A 15 5.59 -0.32 -8.37
C GLU A 15 5.08 0.41 -9.61
N ARG A 16 4.04 -0.15 -10.27
CA ARG A 16 3.35 0.53 -11.37
C ARG A 16 2.71 1.84 -10.92
N ASP A 17 2.07 1.88 -9.75
CA ASP A 17 1.52 3.13 -9.21
C ASP A 17 2.61 4.18 -8.93
N ILE A 18 3.75 3.80 -8.34
CA ILE A 18 4.88 4.72 -8.14
C ILE A 18 5.41 5.23 -9.49
N LYS A 19 5.53 4.37 -10.49
CA LYS A 19 5.95 4.77 -11.84
C LYS A 19 4.95 5.74 -12.46
N SER A 20 3.65 5.47 -12.34
CA SER A 20 2.59 6.37 -12.78
C SER A 20 2.66 7.72 -12.08
N ALA A 21 2.81 7.76 -10.76
CA ALA A 21 2.93 8.99 -9.99
C ALA A 21 4.12 9.85 -10.46
N LYS A 22 5.28 9.22 -10.75
CA LYS A 22 6.47 9.91 -11.28
C LYS A 22 6.21 10.54 -12.66
N ILE A 23 5.65 9.76 -13.60
CA ILE A 23 5.32 10.25 -14.95
C ILE A 23 4.31 11.39 -14.87
N LEU A 24 3.24 11.23 -14.08
CA LEU A 24 2.21 12.26 -13.91
C LEU A 24 2.78 13.55 -13.30
N LYS A 25 3.74 13.42 -12.38
CA LYS A 25 4.41 14.58 -11.78
C LYS A 25 5.32 15.28 -12.78
N GLU A 26 6.07 14.52 -13.58
CA GLU A 26 6.97 15.03 -14.63
C GLU A 26 6.20 15.79 -15.72
N HIS A 27 5.00 15.33 -16.06
CA HIS A 27 4.13 15.96 -17.06
C HIS A 27 3.09 16.92 -16.47
N GLU A 28 3.27 17.39 -15.22
CA GLU A 28 2.40 18.38 -14.57
C GLU A 28 0.90 18.06 -14.60
N CYS A 29 0.53 16.77 -14.55
CA CYS A 29 -0.84 16.28 -14.68
C CYS A 29 -1.74 16.49 -13.44
N GLY A 30 -1.36 17.39 -12.53
CA GLY A 30 -2.07 17.67 -11.29
C GLY A 30 -1.55 16.89 -10.07
N ASN A 31 -1.39 17.60 -8.95
CA ASN A 31 -0.88 16.99 -7.70
C ASN A 31 -1.90 16.03 -7.06
N ASP A 32 -3.20 16.22 -7.32
CA ASP A 32 -4.28 15.35 -6.88
C ASP A 32 -4.17 13.95 -7.50
N VAL A 33 -3.90 13.87 -8.81
CA VAL A 33 -3.72 12.59 -9.52
C VAL A 33 -2.41 11.91 -9.10
N VAL A 34 -1.34 12.69 -8.91
CA VAL A 34 -0.08 12.17 -8.36
C VAL A 34 -0.28 11.59 -6.96
N ALA A 35 -0.97 12.32 -6.07
CA ALA A 35 -1.25 11.88 -4.71
C ALA A 35 -2.12 10.62 -4.68
N PHE A 36 -3.10 10.50 -5.59
CA PHE A 36 -3.91 9.30 -5.74
C PHE A 36 -3.04 8.06 -6.03
N HIS A 37 -2.12 8.14 -6.99
CA HIS A 37 -1.22 7.02 -7.27
C HIS A 37 -0.24 6.74 -6.13
N CYS A 38 0.24 7.77 -5.41
CA CYS A 38 1.04 7.56 -4.21
C CYS A 38 0.26 6.80 -3.12
N GLN A 39 -0.99 7.18 -2.84
CA GLN A 39 -1.85 6.49 -1.88
C GLN A 39 -2.08 5.03 -2.29
N GLN A 40 -2.35 4.80 -3.58
CA GLN A 40 -2.56 3.47 -4.14
C GLN A 40 -1.31 2.60 -4.04
N ALA A 41 -0.11 3.15 -4.26
CA ALA A 41 1.15 2.44 -4.08
C ALA A 41 1.33 1.97 -2.63
N VAL A 42 1.06 2.85 -1.65
CA VAL A 42 1.14 2.51 -0.22
C VAL A 42 0.12 1.44 0.13
N GLU A 43 -1.14 1.57 -0.32
CA GLU A 43 -2.20 0.59 -0.07
C GLU A 43 -1.81 -0.81 -0.56
N LYS A 44 -1.34 -0.90 -1.80
CA LYS A 44 -0.96 -2.17 -2.41
C LYS A 44 0.28 -2.79 -1.75
N SER A 45 1.23 -1.96 -1.31
CA SER A 45 2.40 -2.41 -0.56
C SER A 45 2.02 -2.99 0.80
N LEU A 46 1.11 -2.34 1.52
CA LEU A 46 0.58 -2.85 2.80
C LEU A 46 -0.17 -4.18 2.61
N LYS A 47 -0.99 -4.29 1.56
CA LYS A 47 -1.67 -5.55 1.23
C LYS A 47 -0.69 -6.67 0.89
N ALA A 48 0.36 -6.37 0.12
CA ALA A 48 1.44 -7.33 -0.15
C ALA A 48 2.12 -7.79 1.15
N TYR A 49 2.44 -6.85 2.05
CA TYR A 49 3.04 -7.16 3.35
C TYR A 49 2.16 -8.10 4.18
N LEU A 50 0.86 -7.82 4.28
CA LEU A 50 -0.09 -8.64 5.04
C LEU A 50 -0.24 -10.06 4.47
N ILE A 51 -0.30 -10.18 3.14
CA ILE A 51 -0.31 -11.50 2.46
C ILE A 51 0.99 -12.25 2.77
N PHE A 52 2.14 -11.57 2.68
CA PHE A 52 3.44 -12.16 3.00
C PHE A 52 3.54 -12.63 4.46
N LYS A 53 2.89 -11.93 5.40
CA LYS A 53 2.80 -12.29 6.81
C LYS A 53 1.76 -13.37 7.13
N GLY A 54 0.96 -13.81 6.15
CA GLY A 54 0.01 -14.91 6.29
C GLY A 54 -1.41 -14.50 6.66
N GLU A 55 -1.74 -13.20 6.69
CA GLU A 55 -3.12 -12.71 6.95
C GLU A 55 -4.07 -12.93 5.76
N GLY A 56 -3.52 -13.26 4.58
CA GLY A 56 -4.29 -13.42 3.35
C GLY A 56 -4.70 -12.09 2.72
N ILE A 57 -5.72 -12.12 1.86
CA ILE A 57 -6.21 -10.91 1.18
C ILE A 57 -7.06 -10.10 2.16
N VAL A 58 -6.57 -8.93 2.54
CA VAL A 58 -7.30 -7.98 3.37
C VAL A 58 -8.18 -7.07 2.50
N SER A 59 -9.48 -7.09 2.76
CA SER A 59 -10.46 -6.24 2.08
C SER A 59 -10.43 -4.80 2.63
N GLY A 60 -10.85 -3.84 1.80
CA GLY A 60 -10.87 -2.41 2.13
C GLY A 60 -9.69 -1.62 1.55
N HIS A 61 -9.82 -0.30 1.64
CA HIS A 61 -8.89 0.69 1.04
C HIS A 61 -8.32 1.67 2.08
N SER A 62 -8.72 1.55 3.34
CA SER A 62 -8.26 2.47 4.39
C SER A 62 -6.82 2.15 4.79
N LEU A 63 -5.92 3.12 4.58
CA LEU A 63 -4.52 3.01 5.01
C LEU A 63 -4.43 2.86 6.54
N ILE A 64 -5.26 3.56 7.31
CA ILE A 64 -5.30 3.45 8.77
C ILE A 64 -5.63 2.02 9.19
N TYR A 65 -6.65 1.42 8.55
CA TYR A 65 -7.02 0.05 8.81
C TYR A 65 -5.88 -0.93 8.47
N LEU A 66 -5.27 -0.77 7.29
CA LEU A 66 -4.16 -1.63 6.86
C LEU A 66 -2.92 -1.50 7.77
N CYS A 67 -2.60 -0.30 8.26
CA CYS A 67 -1.55 -0.08 9.25
C CYS A 67 -1.90 -0.75 10.59
N LYS A 68 -3.15 -0.66 11.04
CA LYS A 68 -3.62 -1.31 12.28
C LYS A 68 -3.56 -2.84 12.21
N VAL A 69 -3.84 -3.44 11.05
CA VAL A 69 -3.64 -4.88 10.87
C VAL A 69 -2.14 -5.20 10.84
N SER A 70 -1.34 -4.39 10.14
CA SER A 70 0.12 -4.58 10.01
C SER A 70 0.87 -4.47 11.35
N GLU A 71 0.33 -3.68 12.29
CA GLU A 71 0.82 -3.54 13.67
C GLU A 71 0.99 -4.89 14.38
N LYS A 72 0.12 -5.87 14.10
CA LYS A 72 0.20 -7.21 14.68
C LYS A 72 1.50 -7.94 14.34
N HIS A 73 2.16 -7.56 13.24
CA HIS A 73 3.38 -8.18 12.75
C HIS A 73 4.63 -7.29 12.88
N ASN A 74 4.44 -5.97 12.94
CA ASN A 74 5.51 -5.02 13.24
C ASN A 74 4.94 -3.79 13.99
N ASN A 75 5.40 -3.58 15.23
CA ASN A 75 4.98 -2.46 16.07
C ASN A 75 5.34 -1.08 15.49
N ASP A 76 6.28 -0.98 14.54
CA ASP A 76 6.63 0.27 13.88
C ASP A 76 5.42 0.91 13.17
N PHE A 77 4.41 0.13 12.79
CA PHE A 77 3.20 0.66 12.18
C PHE A 77 2.35 1.53 13.12
N LYS A 78 2.57 1.46 14.45
CA LYS A 78 1.87 2.31 15.45
C LYS A 78 2.06 3.80 15.19
N GLN A 79 3.24 4.20 14.71
CA GLN A 79 3.55 5.62 14.49
C GLN A 79 2.62 6.24 13.43
N TYR A 80 2.28 5.48 12.38
CA TYR A 80 1.44 5.94 11.28
C TYR A 80 -0.07 5.95 11.61
N ILE A 81 -0.48 5.34 12.72
CA ILE A 81 -1.89 5.33 13.16
C ILE A 81 -2.18 6.58 14.02
N LYS A 82 -1.21 6.99 14.85
CA LYS A 82 -1.35 8.16 15.73
C LYS A 82 -1.40 9.50 14.99
N GLU A 83 -0.82 9.58 13.80
CA GLU A 83 -0.75 10.83 13.02
C GLU A 83 -2.02 11.11 12.19
N LEU A 84 -2.94 10.14 12.11
CA LEU A 84 -4.10 10.19 11.19
C LEU A 84 -5.46 10.28 11.91
N GLY A 85 -5.49 10.44 13.24
CA GLY A 85 -6.71 10.61 14.05
C GLY A 85 -6.61 11.82 14.95
#